data_AF-A0A0G1NMM5-F1
#
_entry.id   AF-A0A0G1NMM5-F1
#
_cell.length_a   1.000
_cell.length_b   1.000
_cell.length_c   1.000
_cell.angle_alpha   90.00
_cell.angle_beta   90.00
_cell.angle_gamma   90.00
#
_symmetry.space_group_name_H-M   'P 1'
#
loop_
_entity.id
_entity.type
_entity.pdbx_description
1 polymer ?
#
loop_
_entity_poly.entity_id
_entity_poly.type
_entity_poly.pdbx_seq_one_letter_code
_entity_poly.pdbx_strand_id
1 'polypeptide(L)'
;VVFSGDNIFCDPELMDLGLNQMINNGLDFIKLPPDLENGGVAYCISTKALERACRLKKDEDTEYYPKFFTAHKEFKVGDLEVEDPIFHDTGIRATIDYPEDIEFAKAVFEEFQTDTNNIPLRKIIELIREKPEIGQINFSRNKDWSKNQKPMKVIK
;
A
#
# COMPACT_ATOMS: atom_id res chain seq x y z
N VAL A 1 11.42 0.61 5.68
CA VAL A 1 10.20 0.64 4.86
C VAL A 1 9.91 -0.77 4.38
N VAL A 2 8.64 -1.14 4.24
CA VAL A 2 8.20 -2.42 3.69
C VAL A 2 7.16 -2.15 2.60
N PHE A 3 7.44 -2.61 1.40
CA PHE A 3 6.55 -2.60 0.25
C PHE A 3 6.60 -3.98 -0.44
N SER A 4 5.60 -4.29 -1.23
CA SER A 4 5.49 -5.55 -1.96
C SER A 4 5.75 -5.34 -3.46
N GLY A 5 6.17 -6.40 -4.16
CA GLY A 5 6.58 -6.32 -5.58
C GLY A 5 5.44 -6.09 -6.58
N ASP A 6 4.20 -6.29 -6.14
CA ASP A 6 2.97 -5.97 -6.86
C ASP A 6 2.57 -4.48 -6.76
N ASN A 7 3.20 -3.71 -5.88
CA ASN A 7 2.99 -2.27 -5.73
C ASN A 7 4.00 -1.49 -6.59
N ILE A 8 3.92 -1.66 -7.91
CA ILE A 8 4.92 -1.10 -8.84
C ILE A 8 4.93 0.43 -8.89
N PHE A 9 3.86 1.08 -8.43
CA PHE A 9 3.68 2.53 -8.41
C PHE A 9 3.98 3.18 -7.05
N CYS A 10 4.69 2.47 -6.18
CA CYS A 10 5.02 2.97 -4.85
C CYS A 10 5.85 4.26 -4.92
N ASP A 11 5.42 5.28 -4.18
CA ASP A 11 5.98 6.64 -4.25
C ASP A 11 7.13 6.82 -3.25
N PRO A 12 8.37 7.10 -3.71
CA PRO A 12 9.50 7.32 -2.82
C PRO A 12 9.32 8.48 -1.85
N GLU A 13 8.61 9.55 -2.22
CA GLU A 13 8.40 10.71 -1.33
C GLU A 13 7.48 10.33 -0.16
N LEU A 14 6.46 9.50 -0.40
CA LEU A 14 5.59 8.99 0.66
C LEU A 14 6.32 7.98 1.56
N MET A 15 7.28 7.22 1.04
CA MET A 15 8.16 6.38 1.85
C MET A 15 9.03 7.23 2.80
N ASP A 16 9.65 8.28 2.26
CA ASP A 16 10.50 9.19 3.04
C ASP A 16 9.68 9.95 4.10
N LEU A 17 8.46 10.36 3.75
CA LEU A 17 7.50 10.94 4.69
C LEU A 17 7.23 10.00 5.87
N GLY A 18 6.89 8.74 5.61
CA GLY A 18 6.67 7.73 6.65
C GLY A 18 7.92 7.49 7.51
N LEU A 19 9.10 7.39 6.90
CA LEU A 19 10.35 7.23 7.66
C LEU A 19 10.59 8.41 8.61
N ASN A 20 10.45 9.64 8.11
CA ASN A 20 10.63 10.85 8.91
C ASN A 20 9.61 10.94 10.04
N GLN A 21 8.33 10.65 9.76
CA GLN A 21 7.28 10.61 10.78
C GLN A 21 7.60 9.57 11.86
N MET A 22 8.06 8.36 11.47
CA MET A 22 8.43 7.29 12.39
C MET A 22 9.57 7.73 13.32
N ILE A 23 10.60 8.36 12.78
CA ILE A 23 11.77 8.84 13.52
C ILE A 23 11.37 9.98 14.48
N ASN A 24 10.70 11.01 13.97
CA ASN A 24 10.36 12.21 14.73
C ASN A 24 9.41 11.90 15.89
N ASN A 25 8.47 10.99 15.67
CA ASN A 25 7.48 10.61 16.67
C ASN A 25 7.93 9.38 17.50
N GLY A 26 9.11 8.80 17.23
CA GLY A 26 9.62 7.63 17.92
C GLY A 26 8.68 6.43 17.84
N LEU A 27 8.05 6.21 16.68
CA LEU A 27 7.09 5.13 16.43
C LEU A 27 7.81 3.81 16.13
N ASP A 28 7.17 2.70 16.49
CA ASP A 28 7.61 1.34 16.17
C ASP A 28 7.09 0.87 14.82
N PHE A 29 5.89 1.31 14.47
CA PHE A 29 5.19 0.91 13.25
C PHE A 29 4.31 2.06 12.74
N ILE A 30 4.34 2.29 11.44
CA ILE A 30 3.37 3.14 10.75
C ILE A 30 2.45 2.24 9.95
N LYS A 31 1.16 2.31 10.27
CA LYS A 31 0.08 1.65 9.51
C LYS A 31 -0.48 2.61 8.46
N LEU A 32 -1.07 2.03 7.42
CA LEU A 32 -1.68 2.78 6.34
C LEU A 32 -3.18 3.02 6.63
N PRO A 33 -3.63 4.28 6.65
CA PRO A 33 -5.04 4.61 6.69
C PRO A 33 -5.82 3.99 5.50
N PRO A 34 -7.08 3.56 5.71
CA PRO A 34 -7.86 2.87 4.68
C PRO A 34 -8.29 3.77 3.51
N ASP A 35 -8.20 5.08 3.68
CA ASP A 35 -8.53 6.10 2.69
C ASP A 35 -7.33 6.50 1.82
N LEU A 36 -6.12 5.99 2.09
CA LEU A 36 -4.98 6.17 1.18
C LEU A 36 -5.01 5.17 0.01
N GLU A 37 -4.43 5.57 -1.12
CA GLU A 37 -4.17 4.66 -2.24
C GLU A 37 -3.17 3.58 -1.80
N ASN A 38 -3.60 2.31 -1.74
CA ASN A 38 -2.86 1.22 -1.13
C ASN A 38 -1.69 0.66 -1.97
N GLY A 39 -1.67 0.90 -3.29
CA GLY A 39 -0.60 0.44 -4.20
C GLY A 39 0.60 1.38 -4.28
N GLY A 40 0.44 2.60 -3.78
CA GLY A 40 1.38 3.72 -3.92
C GLY A 40 2.10 4.08 -2.62
N VAL A 41 1.73 3.47 -1.50
CA VAL A 41 2.28 3.76 -0.17
C VAL A 41 2.93 2.52 0.45
N ALA A 42 3.80 2.74 1.43
CA ALA A 42 4.55 1.67 2.08
C ALA A 42 4.45 1.76 3.61
N TYR A 43 4.45 0.59 4.27
CA TYR A 43 4.54 0.52 5.72
C TYR A 43 5.94 0.95 6.20
N CYS A 44 6.02 1.53 7.39
CA CYS A 44 7.29 1.71 8.09
C CYS A 44 7.32 0.88 9.37
N ILE A 45 8.46 0.24 9.62
CA ILE A 45 8.70 -0.58 10.80
C ILE A 45 10.12 -0.33 11.29
N SER A 46 10.28 -0.14 12.60
CA SER A 46 11.59 -0.03 13.21
C SER A 46 12.22 -1.42 13.33
N THR A 47 13.55 -1.51 13.17
CA THR A 47 14.27 -2.79 13.34
C THR A 47 14.07 -3.36 14.75
N LYS A 48 14.08 -2.50 15.77
CA LYS A 48 13.79 -2.88 17.17
C LYS A 48 12.40 -3.48 17.33
N ALA A 49 11.39 -2.90 16.68
CA ALA A 49 10.02 -3.42 16.71
C ALA A 49 9.93 -4.78 16.00
N LEU A 50 10.58 -4.94 14.85
CA LEU A 50 10.62 -6.20 14.12
C LEU A 50 11.29 -7.32 14.94
N GLU A 51 12.46 -7.06 15.53
CA GLU A 51 13.13 -8.03 16.40
C GLU A 51 12.25 -8.42 17.61
N ARG A 52 11.58 -7.43 18.21
CA ARG A 52 10.65 -7.66 19.31
C ARG A 52 9.47 -8.53 18.86
N ALA A 53 8.89 -8.26 17.69
CA ALA A 53 7.83 -9.08 17.11
C ALA A 53 8.29 -10.53 16.89
N CYS A 54 9.50 -10.74 16.36
CA CYS A 54 10.07 -12.07 16.18
C CYS A 54 10.20 -12.88 17.49
N ARG A 55 10.45 -12.20 18.62
CA ARG A 55 10.54 -12.80 19.96
C ARG A 55 9.16 -13.09 20.58
N LEU A 56 8.16 -12.28 20.26
CA LEU A 56 6.82 -12.36 20.86
C LEU A 56 5.86 -13.27 20.09
N LYS A 57 6.05 -13.39 18.77
CA LYS A 57 5.17 -14.21 17.92
C LYS A 57 5.12 -15.64 18.45
N LYS A 58 3.91 -16.20 18.47
CA LYS A 58 3.65 -17.60 18.81
C LYS A 58 3.24 -18.41 17.60
N ASP A 59 2.72 -17.73 16.59
CA ASP A 59 2.26 -18.32 15.34
C ASP A 59 3.42 -18.37 14.34
N GLU A 60 3.49 -19.48 13.59
CA GLU A 60 4.39 -19.64 12.45
C GLU A 60 3.80 -19.00 11.18
N ASP A 61 2.46 -18.96 11.09
CA ASP A 61 1.77 -18.19 10.06
C ASP A 61 1.77 -16.71 10.46
N THR A 62 2.69 -15.97 9.84
CA THR A 62 2.88 -14.54 10.07
C THR A 62 2.23 -13.71 8.97
N GLU A 63 1.47 -14.34 8.06
CA GLU A 63 0.86 -13.63 6.95
C GLU A 63 -0.28 -12.71 7.42
N TYR A 64 -0.19 -11.53 6.82
CA TYR A 64 -0.62 -10.22 7.25
C TYR A 64 -0.08 -9.72 8.60
N TYR A 65 1.26 -9.61 8.66
CA TYR A 65 2.02 -9.08 9.79
C TYR A 65 1.58 -7.71 10.35
N PRO A 66 1.00 -6.74 9.60
CA PRO A 66 0.60 -5.46 10.18
C PRO A 66 -0.41 -5.60 11.33
N LYS A 67 -1.27 -6.64 11.28
CA LYS A 67 -2.21 -6.95 12.37
C LYS A 67 -1.51 -7.21 13.69
N PHE A 68 -0.33 -7.83 13.66
CA PHE A 68 0.45 -8.12 14.85
C PHE A 68 0.78 -6.84 15.63
N PHE A 69 1.30 -5.82 14.95
CA PHE A 69 1.66 -4.54 15.58
C PHE A 69 0.44 -3.81 16.13
N THR A 70 -0.67 -3.79 15.39
CA THR A 70 -1.90 -3.11 15.84
C THR A 70 -2.61 -3.82 16.99
N ALA A 71 -2.43 -5.14 17.14
CA ALA A 71 -3.05 -5.94 18.21
C ALA A 71 -2.28 -5.87 19.54
N HIS A 72 -1.01 -5.48 19.51
CA HIS A 72 -0.12 -5.49 20.68
C HIS A 72 0.14 -4.07 21.18
N LYS A 73 -0.42 -3.73 22.34
CA LYS A 73 -0.32 -2.39 22.97
C LYS A 73 1.10 -1.95 23.31
N GLU A 74 2.06 -2.86 23.26
CA GLU A 74 3.45 -2.59 23.59
C GLU A 74 4.26 -1.96 22.44
N PHE A 75 3.70 -1.92 21.23
CA PHE A 75 4.26 -1.19 20.10
C PHE A 75 3.62 0.20 20.01
N LYS A 76 4.45 1.21 19.77
CA LYS A 76 3.98 2.55 19.48
C LYS A 76 3.60 2.65 18.00
N VAL A 77 2.31 2.50 17.71
CA VAL A 77 1.78 2.52 16.33
C VAL A 77 1.20 3.91 16.01
N GLY A 78 1.50 4.43 14.82
CA GLY A 78 0.87 5.63 14.26
C GLY A 78 0.27 5.37 12.88
N ASP A 79 -0.69 6.22 12.48
CA ASP A 79 -1.20 6.30 11.10
C ASP A 79 -0.22 7.11 10.24
N LEU A 80 -0.01 6.71 8.97
CA LEU A 80 0.73 7.56 8.02
C LEU A 80 -0.04 8.86 7.81
N GLU A 81 0.58 9.99 8.10
CA GLU A 81 -0.02 11.31 7.96
C GLU A 81 0.36 11.91 6.61
N VAL A 82 -0.58 11.91 5.67
CA VAL A 82 -0.43 12.53 4.35
C VAL A 82 -1.33 13.76 4.29
N GLU A 83 -0.75 14.94 4.07
CA GLU A 83 -1.53 16.19 4.04
C GLU A 83 -2.24 16.42 2.69
N ASP A 84 -1.66 15.94 1.59
CA ASP A 84 -2.21 16.22 0.27
C ASP A 84 -3.41 15.30 -0.03
N PRO A 85 -4.61 15.88 -0.25
CA PRO A 85 -5.83 15.12 -0.50
C PRO A 85 -5.79 14.28 -1.78
N ILE A 86 -4.85 14.51 -2.70
CA ILE A 86 -4.75 13.70 -3.92
C ILE A 86 -4.51 12.22 -3.61
N PHE A 87 -3.76 11.92 -2.55
CA PHE A 87 -3.38 10.55 -2.19
C PHE A 87 -4.49 9.81 -1.45
N HIS A 88 -5.56 10.52 -1.06
CA HIS A 88 -6.75 9.96 -0.43
C HIS A 88 -7.81 9.52 -1.45
N ASP A 89 -7.45 9.51 -2.75
CA ASP A 89 -8.33 9.10 -3.83
C ASP A 89 -8.36 7.56 -3.95
N THR A 90 -9.33 6.94 -3.28
CA THR A 90 -9.55 5.48 -3.35
C THR A 90 -10.19 5.01 -4.66
N GLY A 91 -10.36 5.90 -5.65
CA GLY A 91 -10.92 5.59 -6.97
C GLY A 91 -9.97 4.84 -7.90
N ILE A 92 -8.79 4.45 -7.41
CA ILE A 92 -7.69 3.88 -8.19
C ILE A 92 -7.28 2.53 -7.59
N ARG A 93 -6.74 1.65 -8.43
CA ARG A 93 -6.14 0.38 -8.03
C ARG A 93 -4.73 0.28 -8.61
N ALA A 94 -3.71 0.66 -7.82
CA ALA A 94 -2.33 0.68 -8.26
C ALA A 94 -1.52 -0.57 -7.81
N THR A 95 -2.16 -1.76 -7.77
CA THR A 95 -1.54 -3.06 -7.43
C THR A 95 -1.58 -4.01 -8.62
N ILE A 96 -0.71 -5.04 -8.65
CA ILE A 96 -0.63 -6.05 -9.71
C ILE A 96 -1.02 -7.45 -9.20
N ASP A 97 -2.32 -7.75 -9.18
CA ASP A 97 -2.85 -9.09 -8.81
C ASP A 97 -3.60 -9.80 -9.95
N TYR A 98 -4.11 -9.04 -10.94
CA TYR A 98 -4.92 -9.52 -12.05
C TYR A 98 -4.32 -9.14 -13.41
N PRO A 99 -4.67 -9.86 -14.50
CA PRO A 99 -4.24 -9.48 -15.85
C PRO A 99 -4.61 -8.03 -16.22
N GLU A 100 -5.78 -7.55 -15.80
CA GLU A 100 -6.22 -6.17 -16.02
C GLU A 100 -5.33 -5.14 -15.31
N ASP A 101 -4.69 -5.51 -14.19
CA ASP A 101 -3.74 -4.62 -13.52
C ASP A 101 -2.49 -4.38 -14.39
N ILE A 102 -2.07 -5.38 -15.17
CA ILE A 102 -0.98 -5.25 -16.15
C ILE A 102 -1.42 -4.40 -17.34
N GLU A 103 -2.66 -4.55 -17.80
CA GLU A 103 -3.22 -3.70 -18.86
C GLU A 103 -3.29 -2.23 -18.44
N PHE A 104 -3.75 -1.98 -17.21
CA PHE A 104 -3.71 -0.66 -16.58
C PHE A 104 -2.29 -0.09 -16.54
N ALA A 105 -1.32 -0.88 -16.05
CA ALA A 105 0.06 -0.42 -15.96
C ALA A 105 0.67 -0.08 -17.33
N LYS A 106 0.37 -0.88 -18.36
CA LYS A 106 0.79 -0.59 -19.74
C LYS A 106 0.17 0.70 -20.28
N ALA A 107 -1.12 0.92 -20.05
CA ALA A 107 -1.80 2.15 -20.47
C ALA A 107 -1.18 3.39 -19.81
N VAL A 108 -0.87 3.32 -18.51
CA VAL A 108 -0.14 4.39 -17.82
C VAL A 108 1.23 4.64 -18.46
N PHE A 109 2.01 3.59 -18.70
CA PHE A 109 3.34 3.73 -19.30
C PHE A 109 3.32 4.26 -20.74
N GLU A 110 2.30 3.89 -21.53
CA GLU A 110 2.09 4.39 -22.88
C GLU A 110 1.78 5.89 -22.87
N GLU A 111 0.92 6.35 -21.96
CA GLU A 111 0.59 7.78 -21.79
C GLU A 111 1.81 8.63 -21.40
N PHE A 112 2.67 8.10 -20.52
CA PHE A 112 3.92 8.76 -20.13
C PHE A 112 5.08 8.50 -21.08
N GLN A 113 4.87 7.70 -22.14
CA GLN A 113 5.89 7.32 -23.13
C GLN A 113 7.18 6.79 -22.48
N THR A 114 7.04 5.93 -21.47
CA THR A 114 8.16 5.35 -20.71
C THR A 114 8.08 3.83 -20.65
N ASP A 115 9.24 3.18 -20.55
CA ASP A 115 9.37 1.76 -20.26
C ASP A 115 9.82 1.49 -18.80
N THR A 116 10.14 2.56 -18.08
CA THR A 116 10.67 2.54 -16.72
C THR A 116 9.74 3.36 -15.83
N ASN A 117 9.35 2.81 -14.67
CA ASN A 117 8.56 3.60 -13.73
C ASN A 117 9.46 4.59 -12.97
N ASN A 118 9.50 5.83 -13.46
CA ASN A 118 10.05 7.00 -12.78
C ASN A 118 8.97 8.07 -12.56
N ILE A 119 7.69 7.68 -12.66
CA ILE A 119 6.55 8.58 -12.62
C ILE A 119 6.11 8.75 -11.16
N PRO A 120 6.03 9.98 -10.62
CA PRO A 120 5.47 10.21 -9.30
C PRO A 120 4.02 9.73 -9.19
N LEU A 121 3.61 9.13 -8.07
CA LEU A 121 2.25 8.61 -7.90
C LEU A 121 1.19 9.68 -8.13
N ARG A 122 1.47 10.91 -7.68
CA ARG A 122 0.63 12.09 -7.96
C ARG A 122 0.27 12.20 -9.45
N LYS A 123 1.27 12.05 -10.33
CA LYS A 123 1.06 12.20 -11.78
C LYS A 123 0.17 11.10 -12.33
N ILE A 124 0.25 9.91 -11.78
CA ILE A 124 -0.62 8.79 -12.14
C ILE A 124 -2.06 9.08 -11.70
N ILE A 125 -2.25 9.61 -10.48
CA ILE A 125 -3.57 10.01 -9.98
C ILE A 125 -4.16 11.16 -10.82
N GLU A 126 -3.34 12.16 -11.17
CA GLU A 126 -3.72 13.25 -12.08
C GLU A 126 -4.15 12.72 -13.46
N LEU A 127 -3.35 11.81 -14.05
CA LEU A 127 -3.67 11.16 -15.32
C LEU A 127 -5.03 10.45 -15.26
N ILE A 128 -5.33 9.71 -14.20
CA ILE A 128 -6.59 8.97 -14.08
C ILE A 128 -7.77 9.93 -13.89
N ARG A 129 -7.58 11.08 -13.25
CA ARG A 129 -8.62 12.13 -13.17
C ARG A 129 -8.90 12.76 -14.53
N GLU A 130 -7.87 12.95 -15.35
CA GLU A 130 -7.98 13.49 -16.70
C GLU A 130 -8.51 12.47 -17.71
N LYS A 131 -8.14 11.19 -17.54
CA LYS A 131 -8.48 10.03 -18.38
C LYS A 131 -9.05 8.88 -17.54
N PRO A 132 -10.30 9.00 -17.03
CA PRO A 132 -10.90 8.00 -16.16
C PRO A 132 -11.00 6.60 -16.78
N GLU A 133 -11.02 6.49 -18.10
CA GLU A 133 -11.02 5.23 -18.83
C GLU A 133 -9.80 4.36 -18.51
N ILE A 134 -8.65 4.96 -18.17
CA ILE A 134 -7.44 4.23 -17.78
C ILE A 134 -7.65 3.55 -16.43
N GLY A 135 -8.11 4.30 -15.41
CA GLY A 135 -8.39 3.72 -14.09
C GLY A 135 -9.49 2.66 -14.13
N GLN A 136 -10.46 2.80 -15.04
CA GLN A 136 -11.55 1.84 -15.20
C GLN A 136 -11.11 0.46 -15.69
N ILE A 137 -9.93 0.33 -16.33
CA ILE A 137 -9.38 -0.94 -16.84
C ILE A 137 -9.41 -2.03 -15.77
N ASN A 138 -8.91 -1.71 -14.57
CA ASN A 138 -8.79 -2.67 -13.48
C ASN A 138 -9.66 -2.37 -12.26
N PHE A 139 -10.29 -1.19 -12.17
CA PHE A 139 -11.00 -0.78 -10.95
C PHE A 139 -12.06 -1.78 -10.46
N SER A 140 -12.71 -2.50 -11.38
CA SER A 140 -13.70 -3.53 -11.04
C SER A 140 -13.12 -4.68 -10.19
N ARG A 141 -11.81 -4.95 -10.30
CA ARG A 141 -11.09 -5.99 -9.57
C ARG A 141 -11.00 -5.75 -8.07
N ASN A 142 -11.23 -4.53 -7.60
CA ASN A 142 -11.37 -4.27 -6.16
C ASN A 142 -12.47 -5.15 -5.51
N LYS A 143 -13.54 -5.45 -6.24
CA LYS A 143 -14.61 -6.35 -5.75
C LYS A 143 -14.14 -7.80 -5.65
N ASP A 144 -13.31 -8.24 -6.59
CA ASP A 144 -12.80 -9.61 -6.63
C ASP A 144 -11.72 -9.80 -5.55
N TRP A 145 -10.81 -8.85 -5.42
CA TRP A 145 -9.81 -8.82 -4.36
C TRP A 145 -10.49 -8.87 -2.98
N SER A 146 -11.48 -8.01 -2.75
CA SER A 146 -12.22 -7.96 -1.47
C SER A 146 -12.95 -9.27 -1.13
N LYS A 147 -13.43 -10.03 -2.12
CA LYS A 147 -14.02 -11.36 -1.89
C LYS A 147 -12.96 -12.37 -1.44
N ASN A 148 -11.77 -12.31 -2.03
CA ASN A 148 -10.66 -13.23 -1.72
C ASN A 148 -10.03 -12.96 -0.34
N GLN A 149 -10.16 -11.73 0.19
CA GLN A 149 -9.69 -11.40 1.54
C GLN A 149 -10.60 -11.90 2.68
N LYS A 150 -11.80 -12.43 2.37
CA LYS A 150 -12.66 -13.01 3.40
C LYS A 150 -12.06 -14.35 3.83
N PRO A 151 -11.86 -14.59 5.14
CA PRO A 151 -11.35 -15.88 5.60
C PRO A 151 -12.26 -16.98 5.07
N MET A 152 -11.67 -17.97 4.40
CA MET A 152 -12.42 -19.16 3.98
C MET A 152 -13.07 -19.75 5.22
N LYS A 153 -14.40 -19.98 5.18
CA LYS A 153 -15.07 -20.73 6.24
C LYS A 153 -14.42 -22.11 6.28
N VAL A 154 -13.64 -22.37 7.32
CA VAL A 154 -13.17 -23.72 7.61
C VAL A 154 -14.41 -24.55 7.91
N ILE A 155 -14.81 -25.39 6.95
CA ILE A 155 -15.82 -26.41 7.18
C ILE A 155 -15.16 -27.42 8.12
N LYS A 156 -15.60 -27.44 9.37
CA LYS A 156 -15.23 -28.46 10.36
C LYS A 156 -15.99 -29.75 10.09
#